data_AF-A0A0C2CNI3-F1
#
_entry.id   AF-A0A0C2CNI3-F1
#
_cell.length_a   1.000
_cell.length_b   1.000
_cell.length_c   1.000
_cell.angle_alpha   90.00
_cell.angle_beta   90.00
_cell.angle_gamma   90.00
#
_symmetry.space_group_name_H-M   'P 1'
#
loop_
_entity.id
_entity.type
_entity.pdbx_description
1 polymer ?
#
loop_
_entity_poly.entity_id
_entity_poly.type
_entity_poly.pdbx_seq_one_letter_code
_entity_poly.pdbx_strand_id
1 'polypeptide(L)'
;MSRENSALIALEELKNLEAQRVQQVEDEVRASEDAQRRAKEEAERKAREEEERIRSEKAEQARLAQEEHDRKEREERIRVAEAEARSRAEQEARLREEQMRLDAQVKMAERKKTPYWLYATAAVLCIGLVGGGIFFYQKRQEDQAEKDKIAAQLAEKEQELKDLEAKAQELQDNMAANAAKQAELEASLASATSDAEKAKIMAEIEKKKQEQEALDEALAANKNKRKGGGGGGGGGGSSTPAKKPVTKERKDKLSIGGGDAPLGGI
;
A
#
# COMPACT_ATOMS: atom_id res chain seq x y z
N MET A 1 37.43 74.28 43.59
CA MET A 1 38.52 73.45 43.06
C MET A 1 38.30 71.95 43.26
N SER A 2 38.08 71.41 44.47
CA SER A 2 37.91 69.94 44.60
C SER A 2 36.55 69.38 44.12
N ARG A 3 35.47 70.18 44.14
CA ARG A 3 34.12 69.73 43.74
C ARG A 3 33.91 69.67 42.23
N GLU A 4 34.60 70.52 41.46
CA GLU A 4 34.52 70.48 40.00
C GLU A 4 35.23 69.23 39.44
N ASN A 5 36.34 68.81 40.08
CA ASN A 5 37.09 67.63 39.64
C ASN A 5 36.33 66.32 39.88
N SER A 6 35.58 66.20 40.98
CA SER A 6 34.73 65.03 41.26
C SER A 6 33.55 64.89 40.30
N ALA A 7 32.99 66.00 39.82
CA ALA A 7 31.86 65.98 38.89
C ALA A 7 32.28 65.51 37.49
N LEU A 8 33.48 65.91 37.04
CA LEU A 8 34.02 65.48 35.75
C LEU A 8 34.40 64.00 35.76
N ILE A 9 34.99 63.50 36.86
CA ILE A 9 35.31 62.08 37.05
C ILE A 9 34.04 61.23 37.02
N ALA A 10 32.97 61.66 37.70
CA ALA A 10 31.69 60.94 37.70
C ALA A 10 31.04 60.87 36.30
N LEU A 11 31.21 61.91 35.48
CA LEU A 11 30.67 61.96 34.12
C LEU A 11 31.48 61.08 33.16
N GLU A 12 32.79 61.03 33.33
CA GLU A 12 33.67 60.12 32.59
C GLU A 12 33.42 58.66 32.96
N GLU A 13 33.20 58.36 34.25
CA GLU A 13 32.84 57.03 34.73
C GLU A 13 31.46 56.57 34.21
N LEU A 14 30.47 57.46 34.17
CA LEU A 14 29.16 57.18 33.56
C LEU A 14 29.30 56.86 32.06
N LYS A 15 30.11 57.65 31.34
CA LYS A 15 30.38 57.43 29.91
C LYS A 15 31.08 56.10 29.66
N ASN A 16 32.01 55.70 30.53
CA ASN A 16 32.69 54.42 30.45
C ASN A 16 31.75 53.24 30.74
N LEU A 17 30.83 53.39 31.71
CA LEU A 17 29.80 52.39 31.99
C LEU A 17 28.80 52.25 30.83
N GLU A 18 28.41 53.35 30.20
CA GLU A 18 27.55 53.33 29.02
C GLU A 18 28.25 52.68 27.83
N ALA A 19 29.51 53.03 27.56
CA ALA A 19 30.31 52.39 26.53
C ALA A 19 30.47 50.88 26.77
N GLN A 20 30.66 50.45 28.02
CA GLN A 20 30.76 49.04 28.38
C GLN A 20 29.44 48.30 28.20
N ARG A 21 28.29 48.92 28.53
CA ARG A 21 26.96 48.34 28.26
C ARG A 21 26.67 48.22 26.78
N VAL A 22 26.99 49.25 25.99
CA VAL A 22 26.82 49.22 24.53
C VAL A 22 27.65 48.09 23.93
N GLN A 23 28.92 47.94 24.34
CA GLN A 23 29.76 46.83 23.90
C GLN A 23 29.18 45.46 24.29
N GLN A 24 28.69 45.29 25.52
CA GLN A 24 28.07 44.02 25.95
C GLN A 24 26.82 43.68 25.14
N VAL A 25 25.96 44.66 24.86
CA VAL A 25 24.76 44.45 24.04
C VAL A 25 25.14 44.13 22.60
N GLU A 26 26.12 44.83 22.02
CA GLU A 26 26.59 44.54 20.66
C GLU A 26 27.21 43.13 20.56
N ASP A 27 27.99 42.71 21.56
CA ASP A 27 28.60 41.39 21.60
C ASP A 27 27.56 40.28 21.81
N GLU A 28 26.55 40.50 22.66
CA GLU A 28 25.43 39.57 22.84
C GLU A 28 24.59 39.44 21.56
N VAL A 29 24.30 40.55 20.88
CA VAL A 29 23.57 40.54 19.60
C VAL A 29 24.38 39.77 18.56
N ARG A 30 25.67 40.09 18.38
CA ARG A 30 26.55 39.35 17.44
C ARG A 30 26.64 37.87 17.78
N ALA A 31 26.79 37.52 19.06
CA ALA A 31 26.84 36.13 19.49
C ALA A 31 25.52 35.39 19.21
N SER A 32 24.38 36.05 19.41
CA SER A 32 23.05 35.48 19.12
C SER A 32 22.81 35.29 17.63
N GLU A 33 23.24 36.23 16.78
CA GLU A 33 23.14 36.15 15.33
C GLU A 33 24.04 35.05 14.76
N ASP A 34 25.28 34.94 15.26
CA ASP A 34 26.21 33.87 14.87
C ASP A 34 25.70 32.49 15.33
N ALA A 35 25.16 32.39 16.54
CA ALA A 35 24.54 31.15 17.03
C ALA A 35 23.32 30.75 16.18
N GLN A 36 22.46 31.71 15.82
CA GLN A 36 21.30 31.45 14.98
C GLN A 36 21.71 31.03 13.56
N ARG A 37 22.75 31.64 13.00
CA ARG A 37 23.29 31.29 11.68
C ARG A 37 23.85 29.87 11.67
N ARG A 38 24.66 29.51 12.66
CA ARG A 38 25.18 28.14 12.81
C ARG A 38 24.06 27.13 13.01
N ALA A 39 23.04 27.46 13.80
CA ALA A 39 21.88 26.58 13.99
C ALA A 39 21.10 26.35 12.68
N LYS A 40 20.93 27.40 11.85
CA LYS A 40 20.29 27.29 10.53
C LYS A 40 21.13 26.45 9.56
N GLU A 41 22.43 26.69 9.49
CA GLU A 41 23.35 25.92 8.64
C GLU A 41 23.43 24.44 9.04
N GLU A 42 23.44 24.13 10.35
CA GLU A 42 23.41 22.75 10.83
C GLU A 42 22.07 22.06 10.56
N ALA A 43 20.94 22.78 10.72
CA ALA A 43 19.62 22.25 10.39
C ALA A 43 19.48 21.96 8.90
N GLU A 44 19.97 22.87 8.05
CA GLU A 44 19.98 22.67 6.59
C GLU A 44 20.88 21.51 6.18
N ARG A 45 22.08 21.39 6.78
CA ARG A 45 22.98 20.26 6.52
C ARG A 45 22.33 18.93 6.90
N LYS A 46 21.72 18.84 8.08
CA LYS A 46 21.00 17.62 8.52
C LYS A 46 19.83 17.28 7.60
N ALA A 47 19.05 18.28 7.17
CA ALA A 47 17.94 18.06 6.25
C ALA A 47 18.42 17.50 4.90
N ARG A 48 19.52 18.04 4.35
CA ARG A 48 20.12 17.53 3.10
C ARG A 48 20.66 16.11 3.27
N GLU A 49 21.35 15.82 4.37
CA GLU A 49 21.86 14.47 4.68
C GLU A 49 20.72 13.45 4.84
N GLU A 50 19.62 13.81 5.52
CA GLU A 50 18.44 12.94 5.66
C GLU A 50 17.75 12.70 4.31
N GLU A 51 17.60 13.72 3.48
CA GLU A 51 17.02 13.57 2.15
C GLU A 51 17.88 12.67 1.25
N GLU A 52 19.20 12.81 1.30
CA GLU A 52 20.14 11.97 0.56
C GLU A 52 20.13 10.52 1.06
N ARG A 53 20.02 10.31 2.38
CA ARG A 53 19.82 8.97 2.97
C ARG A 53 18.52 8.34 2.51
N ILE A 54 17.41 9.06 2.56
CA ILE A 54 16.11 8.55 2.10
C ILE A 54 16.18 8.22 0.60
N ARG A 55 16.86 9.04 -0.19
CA ARG A 55 17.03 8.80 -1.63
C ARG A 55 17.87 7.56 -1.92
N SER A 56 18.98 7.36 -1.21
CA SER A 56 19.84 6.19 -1.38
C SER A 56 19.16 4.91 -0.90
N GLU A 57 18.46 4.94 0.23
CA GLU A 57 17.66 3.81 0.74
C GLU A 57 16.53 3.42 -0.24
N LYS A 58 15.82 4.40 -0.82
CA LYS A 58 14.80 4.13 -1.87
C LYS A 58 15.41 3.55 -3.13
N ALA A 59 16.56 4.04 -3.57
CA ALA A 59 17.25 3.52 -4.75
C ALA A 59 17.73 2.07 -4.54
N GLU A 60 18.24 1.75 -3.35
CA GLU A 60 18.65 0.39 -2.99
C GLU A 60 17.45 -0.56 -2.89
N GLN A 61 16.36 -0.14 -2.26
CA GLN A 61 15.11 -0.91 -2.21
C GLN A 61 14.55 -1.18 -3.61
N ALA A 62 14.59 -0.19 -4.51
CA ALA A 62 14.16 -0.37 -5.89
C ALA A 62 15.03 -1.39 -6.63
N ARG A 63 16.36 -1.38 -6.41
CA ARG A 63 17.28 -2.36 -6.99
C ARG A 63 17.00 -3.78 -6.49
N LEU A 64 16.82 -3.95 -5.18
CA LEU A 64 16.50 -5.25 -4.59
C LEU A 64 15.14 -5.77 -5.06
N ALA A 65 14.14 -4.89 -5.19
CA ALA A 65 12.83 -5.26 -5.72
C ALA A 65 12.89 -5.71 -7.18
N GLN A 66 13.71 -5.05 -8.02
CA GLN A 66 13.93 -5.46 -9.41
C GLN A 66 14.64 -6.81 -9.48
N GLU A 67 15.68 -7.03 -8.67
CA GLU A 67 16.41 -8.30 -8.64
C GLU A 67 15.51 -9.48 -8.20
N GLU A 68 14.68 -9.27 -7.19
CA GLU A 68 13.68 -10.26 -6.76
C GLU A 68 12.60 -10.51 -7.82
N HIS A 69 12.17 -9.48 -8.54
CA HIS A 69 11.22 -9.62 -9.64
C HIS A 69 11.82 -10.43 -10.79
N ASP A 70 13.03 -10.09 -11.22
CA ASP A 70 13.75 -10.81 -12.28
C ASP A 70 14.01 -12.27 -11.90
N ARG A 71 14.33 -12.52 -10.63
CA ARG A 71 14.48 -13.89 -10.12
C ARG A 71 13.16 -14.67 -10.21
N LYS A 72 12.05 -14.08 -9.76
CA LYS A 72 10.72 -14.72 -9.83
C LYS A 72 10.31 -14.98 -11.28
N GLU A 73 10.52 -14.03 -12.19
CA GLU A 73 10.24 -14.24 -13.61
C GLU A 73 11.05 -15.41 -14.19
N ARG A 74 12.34 -15.52 -13.84
CA ARG A 74 13.17 -16.64 -14.29
C ARG A 74 12.66 -17.96 -13.75
N GLU A 75 12.34 -18.01 -12.46
CA GLU A 75 11.78 -19.21 -11.81
C GLU A 75 10.42 -19.61 -12.41
N GLU A 76 9.55 -18.63 -12.70
CA GLU A 76 8.26 -18.87 -13.35
C GLU A 76 8.41 -19.36 -14.79
N ARG A 77 9.31 -18.75 -15.57
CA ARG A 77 9.62 -19.22 -16.94
C ARG A 77 10.14 -20.65 -16.94
N ILE A 78 11.01 -21.00 -15.98
CA ILE A 78 11.51 -22.38 -15.83
C ILE A 78 10.38 -23.32 -15.47
N ARG A 79 9.50 -22.94 -14.52
CA ARG A 79 8.36 -23.75 -14.10
C ARG A 79 7.38 -24.00 -15.25
N VAL A 80 7.09 -22.97 -16.05
CA VAL A 80 6.23 -23.09 -17.24
C VAL A 80 6.89 -23.98 -18.28
N ALA A 81 8.18 -23.81 -18.55
CA ALA A 81 8.92 -24.64 -19.50
C ALA A 81 8.97 -26.12 -19.05
N GLU A 82 9.14 -26.39 -17.75
CA GLU A 82 9.09 -27.74 -17.20
C GLU A 82 7.69 -28.36 -17.33
N ALA A 83 6.64 -27.59 -17.01
CA ALA A 83 5.26 -28.04 -17.15
C ALA A 83 4.90 -28.33 -18.63
N GLU A 84 5.37 -27.48 -19.54
CA GLU A 84 5.19 -27.67 -20.98
C GLU A 84 5.95 -28.90 -21.48
N ALA A 85 7.19 -29.10 -21.04
CA ALA A 85 7.97 -30.29 -21.39
C ALA A 85 7.31 -31.58 -20.89
N ARG A 86 6.75 -31.58 -19.67
CA ARG A 86 5.97 -32.71 -19.14
C ARG A 86 4.71 -32.97 -19.96
N SER A 87 3.94 -31.92 -20.29
CA SER A 87 2.73 -32.06 -21.10
C SER A 87 3.04 -32.61 -22.49
N ARG A 88 4.12 -32.14 -23.14
CA ARG A 88 4.58 -32.69 -24.43
C ARG A 88 5.00 -34.15 -24.32
N ALA A 89 5.75 -34.51 -23.29
CA ALA A 89 6.15 -35.90 -23.05
C ALA A 89 4.94 -36.83 -22.80
N GLU A 90 3.94 -36.37 -22.03
CA GLU A 90 2.69 -37.11 -21.81
C GLU A 90 1.87 -37.25 -23.10
N GLN A 91 1.77 -36.20 -23.91
CA GLN A 91 1.09 -36.26 -25.20
C GLN A 91 1.78 -37.23 -26.15
N GLU A 92 3.10 -37.18 -26.26
CA GLU A 92 3.85 -38.15 -27.06
C GLU A 92 3.70 -39.58 -26.54
N ALA A 93 3.68 -39.79 -25.22
CA ALA A 93 3.45 -41.09 -24.63
C ALA A 93 2.06 -41.64 -24.99
N ARG A 94 1.01 -40.82 -24.84
CA ARG A 94 -0.36 -41.19 -25.26
C ARG A 94 -0.44 -41.51 -26.75
N LEU A 95 0.22 -40.71 -27.59
CA LEU A 95 0.23 -40.93 -29.04
C LEU A 95 0.98 -42.22 -29.42
N ARG A 96 2.07 -42.56 -28.73
CA ARG A 96 2.77 -43.84 -28.89
C ARG A 96 1.92 -45.02 -28.40
N GLU A 97 1.18 -44.88 -27.30
CA GLU A 97 0.25 -45.89 -26.81
C GLU A 97 -0.90 -46.14 -27.81
N GLU A 98 -1.47 -45.07 -28.37
CA GLU A 98 -2.50 -45.18 -29.40
C GLU A 98 -1.95 -45.82 -30.68
N GLN A 99 -0.73 -45.47 -31.11
CA GLN A 99 -0.08 -46.11 -32.25
C GLN A 99 0.19 -47.59 -32.00
N MET A 100 0.68 -47.98 -30.81
CA MET A 100 0.87 -49.39 -30.45
C MET A 100 -0.46 -50.15 -30.40
N ARG A 101 -1.52 -49.52 -29.89
CA ARG A 101 -2.88 -50.10 -29.88
C ARG A 101 -3.44 -50.24 -31.29
N LEU A 102 -3.22 -49.27 -32.17
CA LEU A 102 -3.63 -49.33 -33.57
C LEU A 102 -2.83 -50.38 -34.32
N ASP A 103 -1.51 -50.46 -34.13
CA ASP A 103 -0.66 -51.48 -34.76
C ASP A 103 -1.03 -52.91 -34.30
N ALA A 104 -1.38 -53.08 -33.02
CA ALA A 104 -1.93 -54.34 -32.51
C ALA A 104 -3.29 -54.69 -33.14
N GLN A 105 -4.16 -53.70 -33.34
CA GLN A 105 -5.45 -53.89 -34.01
C GLN A 105 -5.29 -54.16 -35.50
N VAL A 106 -4.34 -53.52 -36.19
CA VAL A 106 -4.03 -53.75 -37.61
C VAL A 106 -3.50 -55.18 -37.79
N LYS A 107 -2.58 -55.64 -36.93
CA LYS A 107 -2.12 -57.04 -36.93
C LYS A 107 -3.24 -58.06 -36.70
N MET A 108 -4.26 -57.69 -35.90
CA MET A 108 -5.45 -58.52 -35.69
C MET A 108 -6.47 -58.42 -36.84
N ALA A 109 -6.59 -57.26 -37.49
CA ALA A 109 -7.50 -56.98 -38.60
C ALA A 109 -6.98 -57.52 -39.94
N GLU A 110 -5.66 -57.60 -40.13
CA GLU A 110 -5.03 -58.26 -41.28
C GLU A 110 -5.45 -59.72 -41.41
N ARG A 111 -5.81 -60.38 -40.30
CA ARG A 111 -6.30 -61.77 -40.28
C ARG A 111 -7.76 -61.93 -40.71
N LYS A 112 -8.54 -60.86 -40.90
CA LYS A 112 -9.97 -60.95 -41.21
C LYS A 112 -10.39 -59.85 -42.19
N LYS A 113 -10.00 -59.99 -43.46
CA LYS A 113 -10.42 -59.07 -44.53
C LYS A 113 -11.81 -59.44 -45.08
N THR A 114 -12.83 -58.72 -44.62
CA THR A 114 -13.99 -58.31 -45.44
C THR A 114 -14.25 -56.81 -45.19
N PRO A 115 -14.57 -56.00 -46.22
CA PRO A 115 -14.42 -54.54 -46.17
C PRO A 115 -15.62 -53.82 -45.52
N TYR A 116 -15.98 -54.18 -44.28
CA TYR A 116 -17.00 -53.47 -43.49
C TYR A 116 -16.47 -52.18 -42.83
N TRP A 117 -15.16 -51.99 -42.76
CA TRP A 117 -14.52 -50.86 -42.07
C TRP A 117 -14.85 -49.49 -42.69
N LEU A 118 -15.19 -49.44 -43.99
CA LEU A 118 -15.56 -48.20 -44.68
C LEU A 118 -16.89 -47.62 -44.19
N TYR A 119 -17.88 -48.47 -43.90
CA TYR A 119 -19.15 -48.02 -43.33
C TYR A 119 -18.99 -47.60 -41.85
N ALA A 120 -18.11 -48.27 -41.12
CA ALA A 120 -17.80 -47.91 -39.72
C ALA A 120 -17.10 -46.55 -39.63
N THR A 121 -16.13 -46.28 -40.50
CA THR A 121 -15.46 -44.97 -40.56
C THR A 121 -16.40 -43.86 -41.00
N ALA A 122 -17.28 -44.12 -41.98
CA ALA A 122 -18.32 -43.16 -42.37
C ALA A 122 -19.30 -42.84 -41.22
N ALA A 123 -19.73 -43.85 -40.45
CA ALA A 123 -20.61 -43.67 -39.30
C ALA A 123 -19.94 -42.85 -38.17
N VAL A 124 -18.67 -43.14 -37.85
CA VAL A 124 -17.91 -42.39 -36.84
C VAL A 124 -17.68 -40.94 -37.27
N LEU A 125 -17.40 -40.69 -38.55
CA LEU A 125 -17.26 -39.34 -39.09
C LEU A 125 -18.56 -38.54 -38.97
N CYS A 126 -19.70 -39.15 -39.31
CA CYS A 126 -21.01 -38.51 -39.17
C CYS A 126 -21.33 -38.17 -37.70
N ILE A 127 -21.07 -39.09 -36.77
CA ILE A 127 -21.29 -38.84 -35.34
C ILE A 127 -20.34 -37.76 -34.82
N GLY A 128 -19.08 -37.76 -35.28
CA GLY A 128 -18.09 -36.74 -34.92
C GLY A 128 -18.45 -35.34 -35.42
N LEU A 129 -18.97 -35.22 -36.64
CA LEU A 129 -19.42 -33.93 -37.19
C LEU A 129 -20.66 -33.40 -36.48
N VAL A 130 -21.63 -34.25 -36.19
CA VAL A 130 -22.85 -33.85 -35.47
C VAL A 130 -22.52 -33.50 -34.01
N GLY A 131 -21.76 -34.35 -33.30
CA GLY A 131 -21.35 -34.10 -31.92
C GLY A 131 -20.42 -32.87 -31.79
N GLY A 132 -19.45 -32.74 -32.69
CA GLY A 132 -18.54 -31.59 -32.73
C GLY A 132 -19.25 -30.28 -33.09
N GLY A 133 -20.22 -30.32 -34.00
CA GLY A 133 -21.06 -29.16 -34.33
C GLY A 133 -21.91 -28.67 -33.16
N ILE A 134 -22.53 -29.60 -32.41
CA ILE A 134 -23.30 -29.27 -31.20
C ILE A 134 -22.40 -28.69 -30.10
N PHE A 135 -21.23 -29.32 -29.86
CA PHE A 135 -20.27 -28.84 -28.87
C PHE A 135 -19.73 -27.45 -29.21
N PHE A 136 -19.39 -27.19 -30.48
CA PHE A 136 -18.91 -25.88 -30.92
C PHE A 136 -20.01 -24.82 -30.83
N TYR A 137 -21.27 -25.18 -31.12
CA TYR A 137 -22.40 -24.26 -30.98
C TYR A 137 -22.69 -23.91 -29.51
N GLN A 138 -22.67 -24.89 -28.59
CA GLN A 138 -22.81 -24.63 -27.16
C GLN A 138 -21.68 -23.76 -26.62
N LYS A 139 -20.42 -24.08 -26.95
CA LYS A 139 -19.26 -23.33 -26.48
C LYS A 139 -19.25 -21.89 -26.99
N ARG A 140 -19.65 -21.66 -28.24
CA ARG A 140 -19.78 -20.31 -28.79
C ARG A 140 -20.89 -19.50 -28.10
N GLN A 141 -21.94 -20.16 -27.61
CA GLN A 141 -23.02 -19.51 -26.87
C GLN A 141 -22.57 -19.14 -25.45
N GLU A 142 -21.78 -20.00 -24.79
CA GLU A 142 -21.13 -19.70 -23.50
C GLU A 142 -20.13 -18.55 -23.62
N ASP A 143 -19.26 -18.55 -24.64
CA ASP A 143 -18.29 -17.48 -24.88
C ASP A 143 -18.96 -16.11 -25.15
N GLN A 144 -20.14 -16.10 -25.79
CA GLN A 144 -20.91 -14.85 -25.95
C GLN A 144 -21.51 -14.39 -24.62
N ALA A 145 -22.06 -15.31 -23.83
CA ALA A 145 -22.60 -14.98 -22.50
C ALA A 145 -21.52 -14.50 -21.52
N GLU A 146 -20.29 -15.00 -21.62
CA GLU A 146 -19.17 -14.51 -20.82
C GLU A 146 -18.72 -13.12 -21.26
N LYS A 147 -18.65 -12.85 -22.58
CA LYS A 147 -18.32 -11.51 -23.10
C LYS A 147 -19.35 -10.47 -22.69
N ASP A 148 -20.64 -10.81 -22.69
CA ASP A 148 -21.70 -9.89 -22.27
C ASP A 148 -21.62 -9.59 -20.76
N LYS A 149 -21.28 -10.59 -19.93
CA LYS A 149 -21.03 -10.38 -18.49
C LYS A 149 -19.82 -9.51 -18.23
N ILE A 150 -18.72 -9.73 -18.96
CA ILE A 150 -17.50 -8.92 -18.84
C ILE A 150 -17.78 -7.49 -19.30
N ALA A 151 -18.52 -7.30 -20.41
CA ALA A 151 -18.91 -5.98 -20.89
C ALA A 151 -19.82 -5.24 -19.89
N ALA A 152 -20.77 -5.94 -19.26
CA ALA A 152 -21.63 -5.37 -18.23
C ALA A 152 -20.82 -4.95 -16.98
N GLN A 153 -19.89 -5.79 -16.52
CA GLN A 153 -18.99 -5.45 -15.41
C GLN A 153 -18.09 -4.26 -15.74
N LEU A 154 -17.59 -4.17 -16.98
CA LEU A 154 -16.77 -3.05 -17.42
C LEU A 154 -17.58 -1.75 -17.43
N ALA A 155 -18.83 -1.79 -17.91
CA ALA A 155 -19.73 -0.64 -17.93
C ALA A 155 -20.10 -0.16 -16.51
N GLU A 156 -20.34 -1.07 -15.58
CA GLU A 156 -20.58 -0.74 -14.16
C GLU A 156 -19.34 -0.09 -13.53
N LYS A 157 -18.15 -0.63 -13.80
CA LYS A 157 -16.89 -0.06 -13.33
C LYS A 157 -16.62 1.32 -13.92
N GLU A 158 -16.97 1.54 -15.18
CA GLU A 158 -16.81 2.85 -15.83
C GLU A 158 -17.76 3.89 -15.23
N GLN A 159 -19.00 3.50 -14.87
CA GLN A 159 -19.93 4.38 -14.14
C GLN A 159 -19.42 4.70 -12.74
N GLU A 160 -18.92 3.70 -12.01
CA GLU A 160 -18.34 3.89 -10.68
C GLU A 160 -17.14 4.86 -10.72
N LEU A 161 -16.29 4.76 -11.76
CA LEU A 161 -15.17 5.67 -11.97
C LEU A 161 -15.63 7.10 -12.27
N LYS A 162 -16.64 7.29 -13.14
CA LYS A 162 -17.20 8.62 -13.45
C LYS A 162 -17.82 9.28 -12.22
N ASP A 163 -18.53 8.52 -11.39
CA ASP A 163 -19.10 9.02 -10.14
C ASP A 163 -18.01 9.39 -9.12
N LEU A 164 -16.91 8.62 -9.09
CA LEU A 164 -15.76 8.92 -8.24
C LEU A 164 -15.02 10.18 -8.71
N GLU A 165 -14.85 10.33 -10.02
CA GLU A 165 -14.22 11.50 -10.64
C GLU A 165 -15.06 12.76 -10.41
N ALA A 166 -16.39 12.68 -10.59
CA ALA A 166 -17.29 13.78 -10.30
C ALA A 166 -17.21 14.23 -8.82
N LYS A 167 -17.16 13.26 -7.89
CA LYS A 167 -16.98 13.56 -6.45
C LYS A 167 -15.60 14.15 -6.15
N ALA A 168 -14.55 13.67 -6.82
CA ALA A 168 -13.21 14.21 -6.65
C ALA A 168 -13.12 15.66 -7.15
N GLN A 169 -13.75 15.95 -8.29
CA GLN A 169 -13.84 17.30 -8.83
C GLN A 169 -14.65 18.23 -7.93
N GLU A 170 -15.80 17.78 -7.43
CA GLU A 170 -16.61 18.55 -6.48
C GLU A 170 -15.83 18.85 -5.18
N LEU A 171 -15.05 17.89 -4.67
CA LEU A 171 -14.19 18.12 -3.52
C LEU A 171 -13.09 19.14 -3.82
N GLN A 172 -12.48 19.06 -5.00
CA GLN A 172 -11.43 19.98 -5.43
C GLN A 172 -11.97 21.41 -5.59
N ASP A 173 -13.15 21.57 -6.18
CA ASP A 173 -13.82 22.87 -6.34
C ASP A 173 -14.20 23.47 -4.98
N ASN A 174 -14.69 22.64 -4.05
CA ASN A 174 -14.99 23.07 -2.68
C ASN A 174 -13.72 23.50 -1.91
N MET A 175 -12.60 22.80 -2.11
CA MET A 175 -11.31 23.19 -1.53
C MET A 175 -10.83 24.54 -2.10
N ALA A 176 -10.89 24.72 -3.42
CA ALA A 176 -10.51 25.96 -4.08
C ALA A 176 -11.40 27.14 -3.64
N ALA A 177 -12.71 26.93 -3.54
CA ALA A 177 -13.65 27.95 -3.06
C ALA A 177 -13.39 28.34 -1.59
N ASN A 178 -13.04 27.37 -0.74
CA ASN A 178 -12.69 27.66 0.65
C ASN A 178 -11.35 28.39 0.78
N ALA A 179 -10.34 28.02 -0.02
CA ALA A 179 -9.06 28.72 -0.06
C ALA A 179 -9.23 30.17 -0.54
N ALA A 180 -10.07 30.41 -1.55
CA ALA A 180 -10.39 31.76 -2.01
C ALA A 180 -11.06 32.61 -0.92
N LYS A 181 -12.01 32.04 -0.17
CA LYS A 181 -12.65 32.72 0.98
C LYS A 181 -11.66 33.03 2.10
N GLN A 182 -10.70 32.15 2.35
CA GLN A 182 -9.64 32.40 3.33
C GLN A 182 -8.75 33.57 2.90
N ALA A 183 -8.32 33.58 1.63
CA ALA A 183 -7.53 34.68 1.08
C ALA A 183 -8.30 36.02 1.12
N GLU A 184 -9.61 36.01 0.87
CA GLU A 184 -10.47 37.20 0.96
C GLU A 184 -10.59 37.71 2.40
N LEU A 185 -10.75 36.81 3.38
CA LEU A 185 -10.76 37.16 4.81
C LEU A 185 -9.40 37.70 5.28
N GLU A 186 -8.30 37.12 4.82
CA GLU A 186 -6.94 37.61 5.12
C GLU A 186 -6.69 39.00 4.49
N ALA A 187 -7.13 39.23 3.26
CA ALA A 187 -7.07 40.54 2.62
C ALA A 187 -7.96 41.58 3.34
N SER A 188 -9.13 41.15 3.83
CA SER A 188 -10.02 41.97 4.64
C SER A 188 -9.38 42.32 5.99
N LEU A 189 -8.63 41.39 6.60
CA LEU A 189 -7.87 41.64 7.82
C LEU A 189 -6.74 42.66 7.60
N ALA A 190 -6.02 42.53 6.48
CA ALA A 190 -4.92 43.44 6.13
C ALA A 190 -5.41 44.87 5.80
N SER A 191 -6.63 45.00 5.27
CA SER A 191 -7.23 46.29 4.90
C SER A 191 -8.06 46.93 6.03
N ALA A 192 -8.47 46.18 7.05
CA ALA A 192 -9.23 46.70 8.18
C ALA A 192 -8.41 47.71 8.99
N THR A 193 -8.92 48.93 9.17
CA THR A 193 -8.24 50.01 9.89
C THR A 193 -8.63 50.11 11.36
N SER A 194 -9.73 49.48 11.79
CA SER A 194 -10.19 49.54 13.18
C SER A 194 -9.91 48.23 13.95
N ASP A 195 -9.54 48.35 15.23
CA ASP A 195 -9.26 47.19 16.09
C ASP A 195 -10.50 46.31 16.31
N ALA A 196 -11.69 46.90 16.27
CA ALA A 196 -12.96 46.18 16.40
C ALA A 196 -13.31 45.34 15.15
N GLU A 197 -12.93 45.79 13.94
CA GLU A 197 -13.11 45.02 12.71
C GLU A 197 -12.06 43.92 12.58
N LYS A 198 -10.80 44.20 12.93
CA LYS A 198 -9.73 43.17 13.00
C LYS A 198 -10.10 42.04 13.97
N ALA A 199 -10.65 42.36 15.13
CA ALA A 199 -11.08 41.36 16.11
C ALA A 199 -12.21 40.46 15.58
N LYS A 200 -13.17 41.02 14.82
CA LYS A 200 -14.27 40.25 14.20
C LYS A 200 -13.77 39.34 13.09
N ILE A 201 -12.87 39.85 12.23
CA ILE A 201 -12.31 39.08 11.11
C ILE A 201 -11.40 37.95 11.63
N MET A 202 -10.59 38.20 12.67
CA MET A 202 -9.79 37.14 13.31
C MET A 202 -10.66 36.04 13.92
N ALA A 203 -11.74 36.41 14.62
CA ALA A 203 -12.67 35.42 15.18
C ALA A 203 -13.36 34.58 14.09
N GLU A 204 -13.64 35.17 12.93
CA GLU A 204 -14.24 34.48 11.79
C GLU A 204 -13.25 33.52 11.09
N ILE A 205 -11.98 33.93 10.97
CA ILE A 205 -10.88 33.08 10.48
C ILE A 205 -10.65 31.89 11.42
N GLU A 206 -10.57 32.12 12.73
CA GLU A 206 -10.38 31.05 13.73
C GLU A 206 -11.54 30.06 13.71
N LYS A 207 -12.78 30.55 13.62
CA LYS A 207 -13.96 29.68 13.51
C LYS A 207 -13.92 28.83 12.24
N LYS A 208 -13.54 29.42 11.10
CA LYS A 208 -13.42 28.69 9.83
C LYS A 208 -12.30 27.65 9.85
N LYS A 209 -11.20 27.96 10.53
CA LYS A 209 -10.07 27.05 10.70
C LYS A 209 -10.44 25.87 11.60
N GLN A 210 -11.15 26.11 12.71
CA GLN A 210 -11.67 25.05 13.59
C GLN A 210 -12.70 24.17 12.87
N GLU A 211 -13.58 24.74 12.04
CA GLU A 211 -14.52 23.97 11.21
C GLU A 211 -13.78 23.05 10.21
N GLN A 212 -12.68 23.53 9.60
CA GLN A 212 -11.86 22.72 8.70
C GLN A 212 -11.10 21.61 9.43
N GLU A 213 -10.44 21.92 10.55
CA GLU A 213 -9.70 20.93 11.36
C GLU A 213 -10.64 19.84 11.90
N ALA A 214 -11.86 20.20 12.33
CA ALA A 214 -12.86 19.23 12.77
C ALA A 214 -13.37 18.33 11.64
N LEU A 215 -13.51 18.86 10.42
CA LEU A 215 -13.87 18.06 9.23
C LEU A 215 -12.74 17.11 8.84
N ASP A 216 -11.48 17.57 8.88
CA ASP A 216 -10.31 16.75 8.59
C ASP A 216 -10.12 15.64 9.64
N GLU A 217 -10.33 15.94 10.92
CA GLU A 217 -10.30 14.94 11.99
C GLU A 217 -11.44 13.92 11.83
N ALA A 218 -12.65 14.35 11.47
CA ALA A 218 -13.77 13.44 11.19
C ALA A 218 -13.49 12.52 9.99
N LEU A 219 -12.86 13.03 8.92
CA LEU A 219 -12.43 12.25 7.77
C LEU A 219 -11.31 11.26 8.13
N ALA A 220 -10.33 11.68 8.94
CA ALA A 220 -9.23 10.84 9.42
C ALA A 220 -9.72 9.71 10.36
N ALA A 221 -10.65 10.01 11.27
CA ALA A 221 -11.26 9.04 12.17
C ALA A 221 -12.06 7.97 11.41
N ASN A 222 -12.78 8.36 10.36
CA ASN A 222 -13.53 7.43 9.51
C ASN A 222 -12.61 6.52 8.68
N LYS A 223 -11.45 7.04 8.24
CA LYS A 223 -10.40 6.27 7.56
C LYS A 223 -9.79 5.19 8.46
N ASN A 224 -9.54 5.49 9.73
CA ASN A 224 -9.04 4.51 10.71
C ASN A 224 -10.08 3.44 11.05
N LYS A 225 -11.37 3.80 11.12
CA LYS A 225 -12.47 2.83 11.37
C LYS A 225 -12.65 1.83 10.23
N ARG A 226 -12.43 2.26 8.98
CA ARG A 226 -12.43 1.37 7.79
C ARG A 226 -11.22 0.45 7.73
N LYS A 227 -10.05 0.88 8.24
CA LYS A 227 -8.82 0.05 8.26
C LYS A 227 -8.81 -0.99 9.39
N GLY A 228 -9.56 -0.77 10.47
CA GLY A 228 -9.70 -1.72 11.60
C GLY A 228 -10.82 -2.75 11.47
N GLY A 229 -11.72 -2.63 10.48
CA GLY A 229 -12.88 -3.53 10.30
C GLY A 229 -12.71 -4.65 9.27
N GLY A 230 -11.55 -4.72 8.59
CA GLY A 230 -11.26 -5.71 7.55
C GLY A 230 -10.55 -6.95 8.09
N GLY A 231 -11.08 -7.58 9.13
CA GLY A 231 -10.43 -8.73 9.77
C GLY A 231 -11.37 -9.53 10.65
N GLY A 232 -12.17 -10.42 10.04
CA GLY A 232 -12.84 -11.51 10.76
C GLY A 232 -14.32 -11.67 10.42
N GLY A 233 -14.69 -12.86 9.93
CA GLY A 233 -16.08 -13.33 9.99
C GLY A 233 -16.68 -13.86 8.70
N GLY A 234 -15.97 -14.70 7.95
CA GLY A 234 -16.52 -15.45 6.82
C GLY A 234 -16.30 -16.95 6.97
N GLY A 235 -16.82 -17.55 8.04
CA GLY A 235 -16.65 -18.99 8.29
C GLY A 235 -17.78 -19.57 9.14
N GLY A 236 -18.60 -20.42 8.53
CA GLY A 236 -19.29 -21.50 9.22
C GLY A 236 -20.75 -21.26 9.60
N GLY A 237 -21.66 -21.64 8.71
CA GLY A 237 -23.08 -21.87 9.01
C GLY A 237 -23.52 -23.23 8.46
N SER A 238 -22.88 -24.32 8.88
CA SER A 238 -23.42 -25.67 8.71
C SER A 238 -23.74 -26.29 10.06
N SER A 239 -24.95 -26.82 10.12
CA SER A 239 -25.69 -27.35 11.25
C SER A 239 -24.97 -28.42 12.08
N THR A 240 -24.95 -28.25 13.40
CA THR A 240 -24.90 -29.38 14.35
C THR A 240 -26.32 -29.86 14.63
N PRO A 241 -26.52 -31.12 15.04
CA PRO A 241 -26.63 -31.31 16.49
C PRO A 241 -25.96 -32.58 17.05
N ALA A 242 -25.66 -32.47 18.35
CA ALA A 242 -25.47 -33.54 19.33
C ALA A 242 -24.12 -34.29 19.39
N LYS A 243 -23.34 -34.00 20.44
CA LYS A 243 -23.02 -34.96 21.54
C LYS A 243 -22.30 -34.28 22.72
N LYS A 244 -22.53 -34.86 23.91
CA LYS A 244 -22.33 -34.39 25.30
C LYS A 244 -20.85 -34.15 25.72
N PRO A 245 -20.59 -33.37 26.81
CA PRO A 245 -19.24 -33.14 27.31
C PRO A 245 -18.75 -34.29 28.20
N VAL A 246 -17.51 -34.73 27.99
CA VAL A 246 -16.78 -35.65 28.90
C VAL A 246 -15.70 -34.86 29.62
N THR A 247 -15.85 -34.77 30.93
CA THR A 247 -14.86 -34.28 31.89
C THR A 247 -13.63 -35.20 31.93
N LYS A 248 -12.42 -34.65 31.85
CA LYS A 248 -11.20 -35.33 32.30
C LYS A 248 -10.41 -34.44 33.26
N GLU A 249 -10.23 -35.01 34.45
CA GLU A 249 -9.58 -34.48 35.64
C GLU A 249 -8.08 -34.22 35.42
N ARG A 250 -7.57 -33.16 36.05
CA ARG A 250 -6.12 -32.95 36.25
C ARG A 250 -5.65 -33.84 37.40
N LYS A 251 -4.62 -34.66 37.17
CA LYS A 251 -3.81 -35.26 38.23
C LYS A 251 -2.54 -34.44 38.41
N ASP A 252 -2.50 -33.70 39.51
CA ASP A 252 -1.28 -33.22 40.14
C ASP A 252 -0.67 -34.30 41.05
N LYS A 253 0.65 -34.18 41.24
CA LYS A 253 1.52 -34.67 42.32
C LYS A 253 2.31 -35.97 42.10
N LEU A 254 3.63 -35.79 42.04
CA LEU A 254 4.75 -36.38 42.83
C LEU A 254 5.99 -36.37 41.91
N SER A 255 7.22 -36.05 42.31
CA SER A 255 7.82 -35.78 43.61
C SER A 255 9.15 -35.03 43.41
N ILE A 256 9.45 -34.15 44.35
CA ILE A 256 10.75 -33.55 44.64
C ILE A 256 11.79 -34.64 44.99
N GLY A 257 12.99 -34.48 44.47
CA GLY A 257 14.26 -35.09 44.91
C GLY A 257 15.35 -34.58 43.96
N GLY A 258 16.37 -33.81 44.35
CA GLY A 258 17.06 -33.72 45.62
C GLY A 258 18.32 -34.59 45.55
N GLY A 259 19.48 -33.98 45.29
CA GLY A 259 20.78 -34.63 45.52
C GLY A 259 21.79 -34.49 44.38
N ASP A 260 22.77 -33.62 44.62
CA ASP A 260 24.20 -33.72 44.29
C ASP A 260 24.66 -34.83 43.32
N ALA A 261 25.41 -34.42 42.29
CA ALA A 261 26.85 -34.67 42.27
C ALA A 261 27.56 -33.74 41.25
N PRO A 262 28.68 -33.12 41.65
CA PRO A 262 29.58 -32.34 40.79
C PRO A 262 30.72 -33.21 40.22
N LEU A 263 31.50 -32.62 39.30
CA LEU A 263 32.84 -33.03 38.80
C LEU A 263 32.93 -33.94 37.57
N GLY A 264 33.80 -33.51 36.66
CA GLY A 264 34.29 -34.19 35.46
C GLY A 264 34.08 -33.30 34.24
N GLY A 265 34.97 -32.37 33.86
CA GLY A 265 36.42 -32.52 33.83
C GLY A 265 36.82 -33.28 32.55
N ILE A 266 36.84 -32.57 31.41
CA ILE A 266 37.82 -32.54 30.29
C ILE A 266 37.24 -31.59 29.24
#